data_AF-A0A5A7PLV1-F1
#
_entry.id   AF-A0A5A7PLV1-F1
#
_cell.length_a   1.000
_cell.length_b   1.000
_cell.length_c   1.000
_cell.angle_alpha   90.00
_cell.angle_beta   90.00
_cell.angle_gamma   90.00
#
_symmetry.space_group_name_H-M   'P 1'
#
loop_
_entity.id
_entity.type
_entity.pdbx_description
1 polymer ?
#
loop_
_entity_poly.entity_id
_entity_poly.type
_entity_poly.pdbx_seq_one_letter_code
_entity_poly.pdbx_strand_id
1 'polypeptide(L)'
;MAPRYFSLRWEGTGDQWWFASPIDWAAANGHYELVRELIQIDGNLLFKLTSLARIRRLEAVWDDDGGSGGGVARCRSRVARRLMEECDALRGNNSLVRAGFGGWLVYTAAAGGDLEFVRELLGRDPLLAFGEGEYGAADKKL
;
A
#
# COMPACT_ATOMS: atom_id res chain seq x y z
N MET A 1 1.01 24.95 13.93
CA MET A 1 1.60 23.60 14.02
C MET A 1 1.01 22.78 12.90
N ALA A 2 1.82 22.13 12.05
CA ALA A 2 1.30 21.21 11.05
C ALA A 2 0.67 19.99 11.76
N PRO A 3 -0.45 19.44 11.26
CA PRO A 3 -1.07 18.26 11.87
C PRO A 3 -0.08 17.09 11.87
N ARG A 4 0.03 16.40 13.02
CA ARG A 4 0.94 15.24 13.20
C ARG A 4 0.44 13.98 12.47
N TYR A 5 -0.81 13.98 12.04
CA TYR A 5 -1.48 12.87 11.37
C TYR A 5 -2.16 13.36 10.10
N PHE A 6 -2.09 12.56 9.05
CA PHE A 6 -2.82 12.85 7.82
C PHE A 6 -4.30 12.54 8.06
N SER A 7 -5.12 13.58 8.13
CA SER A 7 -6.58 13.44 8.17
C SER A 7 -7.06 13.11 6.76
N LEU A 8 -7.30 11.84 6.47
CA LEU A 8 -8.19 11.50 5.36
C LEU A 8 -9.51 12.21 5.67
N ARG A 9 -9.93 13.15 4.81
CA ARG A 9 -11.20 13.85 5.00
C ARG A 9 -12.31 12.83 4.95
N TRP A 10 -12.86 12.53 6.12
CA TRP A 10 -14.20 11.98 6.27
C TRP A 10 -15.15 13.14 6.00
N GLU A 11 -15.33 13.53 4.73
CA GLU A 11 -16.48 14.37 4.41
C GLU A 11 -17.77 13.51 4.54
N GLY A 12 -18.89 14.12 4.87
CA GLY A 12 -20.10 13.39 5.24
C GLY A 12 -20.78 12.65 4.08
N THR A 13 -21.28 11.45 4.39
CA THR A 13 -22.58 10.89 3.95
C THR A 13 -23.31 11.63 2.81
N GLY A 14 -23.16 11.12 1.58
CA GLY A 14 -24.03 11.45 0.44
C GLY A 14 -23.45 10.93 -0.88
N ASP A 15 -24.02 9.84 -1.41
CA ASP A 15 -23.89 9.27 -2.78
C ASP A 15 -22.52 9.30 -3.49
N GLN A 16 -21.41 9.48 -2.78
CA GLN A 16 -20.07 9.50 -3.35
C GLN A 16 -19.18 8.44 -2.69
N TRP A 17 -18.52 7.68 -3.55
CA TRP A 17 -17.93 6.35 -3.39
C TRP A 17 -16.52 6.34 -2.77
N TRP A 18 -16.09 7.42 -2.09
CA TRP A 18 -14.69 7.69 -1.78
C TRP A 18 -14.24 7.39 -0.34
N PHE A 19 -14.87 6.44 0.37
CA PHE A 19 -14.39 6.10 1.71
C PHE A 19 -12.99 5.44 1.68
N ALA A 20 -11.98 6.19 2.12
CA ALA A 20 -10.74 5.61 2.61
C ALA A 20 -11.10 4.70 3.80
N SER A 21 -10.82 3.42 3.66
CA SER A 21 -11.17 2.44 4.67
C SER A 21 -10.19 2.53 5.84
N PRO A 22 -10.52 2.00 7.03
CA PRO A 22 -9.62 2.04 8.19
C PRO A 22 -8.21 1.55 7.89
N ILE A 23 -8.07 0.52 7.04
CA ILE A 23 -6.76 0.00 6.61
C ILE A 23 -5.99 0.97 5.70
N ASP A 24 -6.68 1.76 4.86
CA ASP A 24 -6.05 2.80 4.03
C ASP A 24 -5.52 3.93 4.92
N TRP A 25 -6.30 4.34 5.93
CA TRP A 25 -5.87 5.36 6.90
C TRP A 25 -4.69 4.90 7.73
N ALA A 26 -4.73 3.67 8.23
CA ALA A 26 -3.64 3.08 8.98
C ALA A 26 -2.35 3.03 8.16
N ALA A 27 -2.43 2.56 6.91
CA ALA A 27 -1.28 2.48 6.01
C ALA A 27 -0.74 3.88 5.63
N ALA A 28 -1.62 4.84 5.37
CA ALA A 28 -1.24 6.21 5.04
C ALA A 28 -0.47 6.91 6.18
N ASN A 29 -0.77 6.56 7.43
CA ASN A 29 -0.10 7.09 8.62
C ASN A 29 1.03 6.18 9.15
N GLY A 30 1.34 5.07 8.46
CA GLY A 30 2.44 4.18 8.83
C GLY A 30 2.16 3.27 10.03
N HIS A 31 0.89 3.10 10.41
CA HIS A 31 0.46 2.27 11.53
C HIS A 31 0.44 0.78 11.17
N TYR A 32 1.63 0.20 11.02
CA TYR A 32 1.80 -1.20 10.61
C TYR A 32 1.09 -2.20 11.54
N GLU A 33 1.17 -2.05 12.87
CA GLU A 33 0.51 -2.98 13.80
C GLU A 33 -1.01 -3.03 13.57
N LEU A 34 -1.64 -1.87 13.37
CA LEU A 34 -3.07 -1.80 13.06
C LEU A 34 -3.39 -2.40 11.69
N VAL A 35 -2.55 -2.17 10.69
CA VAL A 35 -2.71 -2.81 9.36
C VAL A 35 -2.64 -4.33 9.50
N ARG A 36 -1.68 -4.84 10.27
CA ARG A 36 -1.51 -6.27 10.53
C ARG A 36 -2.74 -6.85 11.24
N GLU A 37 -3.20 -6.23 12.32
CA GLU A 37 -4.39 -6.66 13.06
C GLU A 37 -5.63 -6.68 12.17
N LEU A 38 -5.83 -5.65 11.33
CA LEU A 38 -6.95 -5.61 10.38
C LEU A 38 -6.88 -6.76 9.36
N ILE A 39 -5.71 -7.06 8.81
CA ILE A 39 -5.53 -8.19 7.87
C ILE A 39 -5.76 -9.54 8.57
N GLN A 40 -5.40 -9.67 9.85
CA GLN A 40 -5.67 -10.88 10.62
C GLN A 40 -7.17 -11.08 10.87
N ILE A 41 -7.92 -10.00 11.06
CA ILE A 41 -9.39 -10.05 11.20
C ILE A 41 -10.04 -10.45 9.86
N ASP A 42 -9.63 -9.82 8.76
CA ASP A 42 -10.11 -10.14 7.41
C ASP A 42 -8.99 -9.99 6.38
N GLY A 43 -8.49 -11.13 5.91
CA GLY A 43 -7.43 -11.20 4.91
C GLY A 43 -7.84 -10.57 3.56
N ASN A 44 -9.14 -10.44 3.28
CA ASN A 44 -9.59 -9.73 2.09
C ASN A 44 -9.20 -8.25 2.16
N LEU A 45 -9.06 -7.62 3.33
CA LEU A 45 -8.69 -6.20 3.40
C LEU A 45 -7.37 -5.86 2.68
N LEU A 46 -6.50 -6.86 2.45
CA LEU A 46 -5.33 -6.71 1.61
C LEU A 46 -5.66 -6.22 0.18
N PHE A 47 -6.78 -6.63 -0.42
CA PHE A 47 -7.19 -6.16 -1.76
C PHE A 47 -7.35 -4.64 -1.82
N LYS A 48 -7.73 -4.01 -0.71
CA LYS A 48 -7.88 -2.54 -0.63
C LYS A 48 -6.52 -1.86 -0.64
N LEU A 49 -5.53 -2.44 0.05
CA LEU A 49 -4.17 -1.91 0.05
C LEU A 49 -3.46 -2.08 -1.28
N THR A 50 -3.78 -3.15 -2.02
CA THR A 50 -3.06 -3.59 -3.21
C THR A 50 -3.73 -3.20 -4.52
N SER A 51 -4.88 -2.50 -4.53
CA SER A 51 -5.56 -2.09 -5.76
C SER A 51 -4.96 -0.80 -6.34
N LEU A 52 -4.37 -0.83 -7.54
CA LEU A 52 -3.77 0.37 -8.15
C LEU A 52 -4.79 1.48 -8.37
N ALA A 53 -5.95 1.13 -8.93
CA ALA A 53 -7.01 2.09 -9.19
C ALA A 53 -7.48 2.78 -7.89
N ARG A 54 -7.41 2.09 -6.75
CA ARG A 54 -7.71 2.68 -5.43
C ARG A 54 -6.56 3.55 -4.94
N ILE A 55 -5.32 3.08 -5.04
CA ILE A 55 -4.12 3.80 -4.61
C ILE A 55 -3.99 5.14 -5.35
N ARG A 56 -4.07 5.15 -6.69
CA ARG A 56 -3.96 6.37 -7.50
C ARG A 56 -5.02 7.42 -7.17
N ARG A 57 -6.23 6.98 -6.84
CA ARG A 57 -7.31 7.89 -6.41
C ARG A 57 -7.03 8.47 -5.04
N LEU A 58 -6.52 7.67 -4.11
CA LEU A 58 -6.12 8.15 -2.79
C LEU A 58 -4.92 9.10 -2.87
N GLU A 59 -3.96 8.84 -3.75
CA GLU A 59 -2.81 9.73 -4.00
C GLU A 59 -3.25 11.10 -4.50
N ALA A 60 -4.22 11.18 -5.42
CA ALA A 60 -4.79 12.45 -5.85
C ALA A 60 -5.39 13.28 -4.68
N VAL A 61 -5.99 12.60 -3.68
CA VAL A 61 -6.50 13.26 -2.47
C VAL A 61 -5.37 13.68 -1.52
N TRP A 62 -4.25 12.93 -1.52
CA TRP A 62 -3.11 13.21 -0.65
C TRP A 62 -2.22 14.36 -1.17
N ASP A 63 -2.13 14.51 -2.48
CA ASP A 63 -1.32 15.55 -3.12
C ASP A 63 -1.95 16.96 -3.02
N ASP A 64 -3.29 17.05 -2.91
CA ASP A 64 -4.02 18.32 -2.79
C ASP A 64 -3.84 19.02 -1.43
N ASP A 65 -3.35 18.33 -0.38
CA ASP A 65 -3.25 18.90 0.98
C ASP A 65 -1.96 19.73 1.23
N GLY A 66 -1.24 20.11 0.17
CA GLY A 66 -0.28 21.24 0.16
C GLY A 66 0.97 21.16 1.04
N GLY A 67 1.20 20.08 1.81
CA GLY A 67 2.37 20.00 2.69
C GLY A 67 2.83 18.62 3.16
N SER A 68 2.09 17.54 2.87
CA SER A 68 2.36 16.20 3.41
C SER A 68 2.42 15.07 2.38
N GLY A 69 2.29 15.36 1.07
CA GLY A 69 2.18 14.35 0.00
C GLY A 69 3.32 13.33 -0.03
N GLY A 70 4.56 13.74 0.26
CA GLY A 70 5.70 12.82 0.35
C GLY A 70 5.72 11.93 1.61
N GLY A 71 5.01 12.32 2.67
CA GLY A 71 4.95 11.57 3.92
C GLY A 71 4.12 10.29 3.79
N VAL A 72 2.97 10.39 3.09
CA VAL A 72 2.04 9.27 2.95
C VAL A 72 2.64 8.12 2.16
N ALA A 73 3.27 8.42 1.01
CA ALA A 73 3.93 7.40 0.19
C ALA A 73 5.06 6.69 0.96
N ARG A 74 5.85 7.43 1.75
CA ARG A 74 6.88 6.86 2.64
C ARG A 74 6.30 5.96 3.73
N CYS A 75 5.22 6.41 4.38
CA CYS A 75 4.51 5.62 5.39
C CYS A 75 4.01 4.29 4.81
N ARG A 76 3.41 4.33 3.62
CA ARG A 76 2.93 3.13 2.93
C ARG A 76 4.08 2.21 2.52
N SER A 77 5.20 2.75 2.03
CA SER A 77 6.39 1.96 1.71
C SER A 77 6.90 1.20 2.94
N ARG A 78 6.97 1.87 4.09
CA ARG A 78 7.38 1.24 5.37
C ARG A 78 6.43 0.12 5.80
N VAL A 79 5.13 0.33 5.67
CA VAL A 79 4.11 -0.69 5.99
C VAL A 79 4.24 -1.89 5.05
N ALA A 80 4.38 -1.66 3.74
CA ALA A 80 4.54 -2.71 2.74
C ALA A 80 5.81 -3.55 2.97
N ARG A 81 6.95 -2.88 3.26
CA ARG A 81 8.21 -3.54 3.60
C ARG A 81 8.05 -4.45 4.83
N ARG A 82 7.46 -3.94 5.92
CA ARG A 82 7.25 -4.73 7.13
C ARG A 82 6.31 -5.92 6.92
N LEU A 83 5.24 -5.75 6.15
CA LEU A 83 4.35 -6.86 5.78
C LEU A 83 5.10 -7.95 5.01
N MET A 84 6.00 -7.58 4.09
CA MET A 84 6.83 -8.52 3.36
C MET A 84 7.79 -9.27 4.29
N GLU A 85 8.53 -8.55 5.14
CA GLU A 85 9.46 -9.13 6.12
C GLU A 85 8.77 -10.13 7.05
N GLU A 86 7.57 -9.80 7.55
CA GLU A 86 6.79 -10.69 8.41
C GLU A 86 6.30 -11.93 7.65
N CYS A 87 5.84 -11.77 6.40
CA CYS A 87 5.41 -12.90 5.57
C CYS A 87 6.58 -13.85 5.23
N ASP A 88 7.76 -13.29 4.96
CA ASP A 88 8.99 -14.06 4.73
C ASP A 88 9.38 -14.83 6.01
N ALA A 89 9.34 -14.17 7.18
CA ALA A 89 9.68 -14.77 8.47
C ALA A 89 8.70 -15.88 8.90
N LEU A 90 7.40 -15.72 8.63
CA LEU A 90 6.37 -16.67 9.06
C LEU A 90 6.30 -17.92 8.18
N ARG A 91 6.70 -17.87 6.90
CA ARG A 91 6.39 -18.97 5.97
C ARG A 91 7.51 -19.42 5.04
N GLY A 92 8.71 -18.84 5.01
CA GLY A 92 9.90 -19.33 4.30
C GLY A 92 9.81 -19.47 2.76
N ASN A 93 8.60 -19.62 2.18
CA ASN A 93 8.28 -19.94 0.79
C ASN A 93 7.01 -19.22 0.29
N ASN A 94 6.22 -18.56 1.15
CA ASN A 94 5.03 -17.77 0.77
C ASN A 94 5.32 -16.26 0.84
N SER A 95 6.30 -15.79 0.08
CA SER A 95 6.55 -14.35 -0.02
C SER A 95 5.35 -13.65 -0.67
N LEU A 96 5.07 -12.41 -0.25
CA LEU A 96 4.05 -11.57 -0.88
C LEU A 96 4.30 -11.40 -2.40
N VAL A 97 5.57 -11.44 -2.80
CA VAL A 97 5.98 -11.46 -4.22
C VAL A 97 5.40 -12.68 -4.93
N ARG A 98 5.58 -13.89 -4.38
CA ARG A 98 5.05 -15.13 -4.97
C ARG A 98 3.53 -15.21 -4.93
N ALA A 99 2.89 -14.51 -3.99
CA ALA A 99 1.44 -14.40 -3.90
C ALA A 99 0.83 -13.42 -4.94
N GLY A 100 1.64 -12.81 -5.80
CA GLY A 100 1.16 -11.90 -6.85
C GLY A 100 0.99 -10.45 -6.39
N PHE A 101 1.58 -10.07 -5.26
CA PHE A 101 1.58 -8.68 -4.78
C PHE A 101 2.90 -7.94 -5.09
N GLY A 102 3.80 -8.54 -5.88
CA GLY A 102 5.08 -7.95 -6.24
C GLY A 102 4.96 -6.58 -6.92
N GLY A 103 4.01 -6.42 -7.86
CA GLY A 103 3.78 -5.13 -8.52
C GLY A 103 3.35 -4.03 -7.55
N TRP A 104 2.50 -4.36 -6.57
CA TRP A 104 2.11 -3.43 -5.51
C TRP A 104 3.29 -3.01 -4.63
N LEU A 105 4.16 -3.97 -4.26
CA LEU A 105 5.35 -3.69 -3.45
C LEU A 105 6.29 -2.74 -4.19
N VAL A 106 6.60 -3.00 -5.47
CA VAL A 106 7.49 -2.15 -6.27
C VAL A 106 6.90 -0.76 -6.47
N TYR A 107 5.61 -0.66 -6.79
CA TYR A 107 4.93 0.64 -6.94
C TYR A 107 5.02 1.46 -5.66
N THR A 108 4.64 0.87 -4.53
CA THR A 108 4.60 1.57 -3.25
C THR A 108 6.00 1.97 -2.78
N ALA A 109 7.00 1.13 -3.02
CA ALA A 109 8.41 1.42 -2.73
C ALA A 109 8.94 2.59 -3.57
N ALA A 110 8.67 2.57 -4.88
CA ALA A 110 9.07 3.61 -5.81
C ALA A 110 8.38 4.95 -5.48
N ALA A 111 7.07 4.94 -5.24
CA ALA A 111 6.31 6.12 -4.83
C ALA A 111 6.82 6.71 -3.51
N GLY A 112 7.23 5.87 -2.56
CA GLY A 112 7.83 6.30 -1.29
C GLY A 112 9.30 6.75 -1.40
N GLY A 113 9.96 6.55 -2.55
CA GLY A 113 11.37 6.83 -2.75
C GLY A 113 12.32 5.87 -2.01
N ASP A 114 11.86 4.67 -1.66
CA ASP A 114 12.65 3.65 -0.95
C ASP A 114 13.46 2.81 -1.96
N LEU A 115 14.58 3.38 -2.43
CA LEU A 115 15.43 2.77 -3.45
C LEU A 115 16.00 1.41 -3.05
N GLU A 116 16.35 1.25 -1.77
CA GLU A 116 16.88 -0.01 -1.25
C GLU A 116 15.80 -1.09 -1.28
N PHE A 117 14.55 -0.74 -0.98
CA PHE A 117 13.44 -1.69 -1.09
C PHE A 117 13.18 -2.10 -2.54
N VAL A 118 13.19 -1.13 -3.48
CA VAL A 118 13.02 -1.41 -4.91
C VAL A 118 14.13 -2.35 -5.40
N ARG A 119 15.40 -2.09 -5.04
CA ARG A 119 16.53 -2.93 -5.42
C ARG A 119 16.41 -4.34 -4.86
N GLU A 120 15.97 -4.48 -3.62
CA GLU A 120 15.73 -5.77 -2.99
C GLU A 120 14.65 -6.56 -3.74
N LEU A 121 13.52 -5.92 -4.08
CA LEU A 121 12.42 -6.54 -4.83
C LEU A 121 12.87 -7.00 -6.22
N LEU A 122 13.60 -6.16 -6.95
CA LEU A 122 14.12 -6.49 -8.28
C LEU A 122 15.24 -7.54 -8.24
N GLY A 123 16.01 -7.59 -7.15
CA GLY A 123 16.99 -8.65 -6.92
C GLY A 123 16.36 -10.02 -6.67
N ARG A 124 15.14 -10.04 -6.10
CA ARG A 124 14.36 -11.27 -5.90
C ARG A 124 13.64 -11.72 -7.17
N ASP A 125 13.04 -10.78 -7.89
CA ASP A 125 12.35 -11.03 -9.15
C ASP A 125 12.50 -9.84 -10.12
N PRO A 126 13.40 -9.95 -11.12
CA PRO A 126 13.60 -8.92 -12.13
C PRO A 126 12.36 -8.65 -13.00
N LEU A 127 11.41 -9.60 -13.09
CA LEU A 127 10.22 -9.45 -13.93
C LEU A 127 9.26 -8.38 -13.40
N LEU A 128 9.34 -8.05 -12.11
CA LEU A 128 8.55 -7.00 -11.49
C LEU A 128 8.79 -5.62 -12.14
N ALA A 129 9.96 -5.40 -12.78
CA ALA A 129 10.25 -4.17 -13.52
C ALA A 129 9.34 -3.98 -14.75
N PHE A 130 8.78 -5.06 -15.30
CA PHE A 130 7.91 -5.03 -16.47
C PHE A 130 6.41 -4.92 -16.10
N GLY A 131 6.11 -4.79 -14.80
CA GLY A 131 4.73 -4.73 -14.32
C GLY A 131 4.05 -6.10 -14.25
N GLU A 132 4.76 -7.22 -14.46
CA GLU A 132 4.19 -8.55 -14.20
C GLU A 132 3.90 -8.71 -12.69
N GLY A 133 2.68 -9.15 -12.35
CA GLY A 133 2.18 -9.18 -10.96
C GLY A 133 1.24 -8.02 -10.61
N GLU A 134 0.47 -7.52 -11.59
CA GLU A 134 -0.48 -6.42 -11.45
C GLU A 134 -1.49 -6.69 -10.32
N TYR A 135 -1.26 -5.99 -9.19
CA TYR A 135 -2.27 -5.58 -8.22
C TYR A 135 -3.30 -6.67 -7.88
N GLY A 136 -2.82 -7.78 -7.32
CA GLY A 136 -3.62 -8.78 -6.61
C GLY A 136 -4.94 -9.17 -7.29
N ALA A 137 -4.89 -9.90 -8.41
CA ALA A 137 -6.00 -10.64 -9.05
C ALA A 137 -7.32 -9.89 -9.40
N ALA A 138 -7.53 -8.67 -8.94
CA ALA A 138 -8.80 -7.94 -9.03
C ALA A 138 -8.81 -6.89 -10.16
N ASP A 139 -7.64 -6.50 -10.68
CA ASP A 139 -7.53 -5.54 -11.80
C ASP A 139 -7.42 -6.26 -13.16
N LYS A 140 -8.03 -7.44 -13.29
CA LYS A 140 -8.24 -8.04 -14.62
C LYS A 140 -9.25 -7.16 -15.36
N LYS A 141 -8.73 -6.38 -16.32
CA LYS A 141 -9.45 -5.62 -17.35
C LYS A 141 -10.82 -6.25 -17.67
N LEU A 142 -11.89 -5.48 -17.42
CA LEU A 142 -13.11 -5.51 -18.24
C LEU A 142 -12.88 -4.61 -19.45
#